data_AF-A0A974YG76-F1
#
_entry.id   AF-A0A974YG76-F1
#
_cell.length_a   1.000
_cell.length_b   1.000
_cell.length_c   1.000
_cell.angle_alpha   90.00
_cell.angle_beta   90.00
_cell.angle_gamma   90.00
#
_symmetry.space_group_name_H-M   'P 1'
#
loop_
_entity.id
_entity.type
_entity.pdbx_description
1 polymer ?
#
loop_
_entity_poly.entity_id
_entity_poly.type
_entity_poly.pdbx_seq_one_letter_code
_entity_poly.pdbx_strand_id
1 'polypeptide(L)'
;MLLSWMQLTIDATMLTFEAQSVIWARLSRIALGQGSPAESLLMVTEKVNAFAEAAAIITTGGTAHHVVKGYRRKVRANVRRLGC
;
A
#
# COMPACT_ATOMS: atom_id res chain seq x y z
N MET A 1 24.82 -7.49 1.22
CA MET A 1 23.88 -7.88 0.16
C MET A 1 22.82 -8.87 0.67
N LEU A 2 23.18 -10.05 1.20
CA LEU A 2 22.20 -11.04 1.70
C LEU A 2 21.23 -10.50 2.77
N LEU A 3 21.73 -9.71 3.73
CA LEU A 3 20.92 -9.06 4.77
C LEU A 3 19.92 -8.02 4.21
N SER A 4 20.30 -7.23 3.21
CA SER A 4 19.39 -6.23 2.61
C SER A 4 18.28 -6.90 1.79
N TRP A 5 18.59 -8.02 1.14
CA TRP A 5 17.60 -8.84 0.44
C TRP A 5 16.62 -9.50 1.42
N MET A 6 17.08 -10.02 2.56
CA MET A 6 16.21 -10.52 3.62
C MET A 6 15.30 -9.43 4.21
N GLN A 7 15.82 -8.23 4.43
CA GLN A 7 14.99 -7.11 4.92
C GLN A 7 13.92 -6.71 3.90
N LEU A 8 14.28 -6.65 2.61
CA LEU A 8 13.33 -6.36 1.55
C LEU A 8 12.22 -7.43 1.46
N THR A 9 12.57 -8.71 1.56
CA THR A 9 11.56 -9.78 1.52
C THR A 9 10.63 -9.74 2.73
N ILE A 10 11.15 -9.51 3.94
CA ILE A 10 10.32 -9.33 5.14
C ILE A 10 9.37 -8.15 4.98
N ASP A 11 9.86 -7.01 4.48
CA ASP A 11 9.04 -5.84 4.23
C ASP A 11 7.98 -6.09 3.16
N ALA A 12 8.32 -6.80 2.09
CA ALA A 12 7.40 -7.16 1.02
C ALA A 12 6.33 -8.15 1.50
N THR A 13 6.70 -9.13 2.33
CA THR A 13 5.77 -10.08 2.95
C THR A 13 4.79 -9.33 3.86
N MET A 14 5.29 -8.44 4.71
CA MET A 14 4.43 -7.63 5.56
C MET A 14 3.53 -6.67 4.76
N LEU A 15 4.07 -6.06 3.70
CA LEU A 15 3.27 -5.25 2.78
C LEU A 15 2.14 -6.08 2.17
N THR A 16 2.41 -7.33 1.80
CA THR A 16 1.39 -8.24 1.27
C THR A 16 0.28 -8.48 2.29
N PHE A 17 0.61 -8.81 3.54
CA PHE A 17 -0.40 -8.99 4.60
C PHE A 17 -1.23 -7.73 4.84
N GLU A 18 -0.57 -6.58 4.97
CA GLU A 18 -1.24 -5.29 5.17
C GLU A 18 -2.14 -4.95 3.95
N ALA A 19 -1.72 -5.31 2.73
CA ALA A 19 -2.50 -5.05 1.52
C ALA A 19 -3.72 -5.97 1.42
N GLN A 20 -3.60 -7.23 1.85
CA GLN A 20 -4.71 -8.18 1.88
C GLN A 20 -5.84 -7.68 2.78
N SER A 21 -5.57 -7.16 3.98
CA SER A 21 -6.64 -6.64 4.84
C SER A 21 -7.39 -5.45 4.22
N VAL A 22 -6.68 -4.57 3.52
CA VAL A 22 -7.29 -3.46 2.75
C VAL A 22 -8.16 -3.97 1.60
N ILE A 23 -7.71 -5.00 0.88
CA ILE A 23 -8.50 -5.64 -0.18
C ILE A 23 -9.77 -6.27 0.40
N TRP A 24 -9.65 -7.02 1.51
CA TRP A 24 -10.79 -7.62 2.21
C TRP A 24 -11.81 -6.58 2.67
N ALA A 25 -11.37 -5.48 3.29
CA ALA A 25 -12.26 -4.42 3.73
C ALA A 25 -12.96 -3.71 2.56
N ARG A 26 -12.29 -3.58 1.42
CA ARG A 26 -12.89 -3.03 0.20
C ARG A 26 -13.95 -3.96 -0.38
N LEU A 27 -13.63 -5.24 -0.50
CA LEU A 27 -14.55 -6.25 -1.01
C LEU A 27 -15.78 -6.40 -0.10
N SER A 28 -15.60 -6.36 1.23
CA SER A 28 -16.72 -6.42 2.17
C SER A 28 -17.64 -5.20 2.04
N ARG A 29 -17.08 -3.98 1.95
CA ARG A 29 -17.88 -2.76 1.74
C ARG A 29 -18.65 -2.79 0.41
N ILE A 30 -18.06 -3.33 -0.65
CA ILE A 30 -18.74 -3.52 -1.94
C ILE A 30 -19.88 -4.54 -1.78
N ALA A 31 -19.62 -5.70 -1.17
CA ALA A 31 -20.61 -6.75 -0.96
C ALA A 31 -21.79 -6.28 -0.09
N LEU A 32 -21.54 -5.38 0.86
CA LEU A 32 -22.56 -4.78 1.72
C LEU A 32 -23.29 -3.59 1.07
N GLY A 33 -22.91 -3.17 -0.15
CA GLY A 33 -23.46 -1.99 -0.81
C GLY A 33 -23.08 -0.65 -0.13
N GLN A 34 -22.05 -0.66 0.72
CA GLN A 34 -21.60 0.47 1.54
C GLN A 34 -20.39 1.22 0.93
N GLY A 35 -20.15 1.05 -0.36
CA GLY A 35 -19.14 1.78 -1.13
C GLY A 35 -19.67 3.15 -1.59
N SER A 36 -18.91 4.23 -1.36
CA SER A 36 -19.24 5.55 -1.90
C SER A 36 -18.37 5.87 -3.12
N PRO A 37 -18.86 6.62 -4.12
CA PRO A 37 -18.04 7.09 -5.24
C PRO A 37 -16.82 7.90 -4.80
N ALA A 38 -16.96 8.68 -3.72
CA ALA A 38 -15.87 9.45 -3.13
C ALA A 38 -14.77 8.54 -2.57
N GLU A 39 -15.15 7.45 -1.89
CA GLU A 39 -14.21 6.46 -1.39
C GLU A 39 -13.49 5.76 -2.57
N SER A 40 -14.21 5.37 -3.60
CA SER A 40 -13.63 4.77 -4.82
C SER A 40 -12.62 5.72 -5.51
N LEU A 41 -12.94 7.02 -5.60
CA LEU A 41 -12.04 8.02 -6.17
C LEU A 41 -10.78 8.21 -5.32
N LEU A 42 -10.92 8.27 -4.00
CA LEU A 42 -9.81 8.35 -3.06
C LEU A 42 -8.89 7.13 -3.23
N MET A 43 -9.47 5.94 -3.33
CA MET A 43 -8.74 4.69 -3.52
C MET A 43 -7.88 4.63 -4.78
N VAL A 44 -8.36 5.23 -5.88
CA VAL A 44 -7.58 5.33 -7.13
C VAL A 44 -6.50 6.39 -7.01
N THR A 45 -6.85 7.55 -6.45
CA THR A 45 -5.91 8.67 -6.21
C THR A 45 -4.73 8.22 -5.33
N GLU A 46 -4.99 7.45 -4.27
CA GLU A 46 -3.96 6.88 -3.41
C GLU A 46 -2.99 5.97 -4.17
N LYS A 47 -3.47 5.15 -5.12
CA LYS A 47 -2.62 4.27 -5.94
C LYS A 47 -1.74 5.06 -6.88
N VAL A 48 -2.30 6.08 -7.55
CA VAL A 48 -1.57 6.95 -8.47
C VAL A 48 -0.50 7.73 -7.73
N ASN A 49 -0.82 8.29 -6.56
CA ASN A 49 0.15 9.00 -5.72
C ASN A 49 1.25 8.07 -5.20
N ALA A 50 0.89 6.85 -4.77
CA ALA A 50 1.89 5.85 -4.34
C ALA A 50 2.86 5.48 -5.47
N PHE A 51 2.35 5.34 -6.69
CA PHE A 51 3.17 5.09 -7.88
C PHE A 51 4.08 6.28 -8.22
N ALA A 52 3.55 7.50 -8.19
CA ALA A 52 4.35 8.71 -8.44
C ALA A 52 5.48 8.86 -7.42
N GLU A 53 5.22 8.62 -6.13
CA GLU A 53 6.26 8.61 -5.10
C GLU A 53 7.29 7.50 -5.31
N ALA A 54 6.86 6.29 -5.69
CA ALA A 54 7.78 5.19 -5.99
C ALA A 54 8.69 5.53 -7.19
N ALA A 55 8.12 6.11 -8.25
CA ALA A 55 8.87 6.58 -9.41
C ALA A 55 9.88 7.66 -9.02
N ALA A 56 9.45 8.66 -8.23
CA ALA A 56 10.34 9.71 -7.74
C ALA A 56 11.51 9.13 -6.93
N ILE A 57 11.24 8.20 -6.01
CA ILE A 57 12.28 7.52 -5.22
C ILE A 57 13.30 6.84 -6.14
N ILE A 58 12.86 6.13 -7.18
CA ILE A 58 13.76 5.45 -8.12
C ILE A 58 14.57 6.48 -8.91
N THR A 59 13.94 7.51 -9.47
CA THR A 59 14.60 8.54 -10.29
C THR A 59 15.64 9.33 -9.49
N THR A 60 15.44 9.53 -8.19
CA THR A 60 16.41 10.22 -7.31
C THR A 60 17.50 9.28 -6.75
N GLY A 61 17.65 8.06 -7.28
CA GLY A 61 18.68 7.10 -6.84
C GLY A 61 18.33 6.30 -5.59
N GLY A 62 17.06 6.24 -5.21
CA GLY A 62 16.55 5.43 -4.11
C GLY A 62 16.56 3.93 -4.42
N THR A 63 16.30 3.12 -3.39
CA THR A 63 16.36 1.66 -3.47
C THR A 63 14.96 1.06 -3.44
N ALA A 64 14.82 -0.19 -3.91
CA ALA A 64 13.57 -0.95 -3.78
C ALA A 64 13.06 -1.01 -2.33
N HIS A 65 13.97 -1.05 -1.35
CA HIS A 65 13.61 -1.02 0.08
C HIS A 65 12.93 0.29 0.48
N HIS A 66 13.40 1.44 -0.02
CA HIS A 66 12.72 2.73 0.20
C HIS A 66 11.32 2.75 -0.39
N VAL A 67 11.13 2.19 -1.59
CA VAL A 67 9.81 2.05 -2.24
C VAL A 67 8.88 1.20 -1.37
N VAL A 68 9.31 -0.01 -0.99
CA VAL A 68 8.48 -0.94 -0.19
C VAL A 68 8.13 -0.32 1.17
N LYS A 69 9.08 0.33 1.85
CA LYS A 69 8.83 1.04 3.11
C LYS A 69 7.79 2.17 2.96
N GLY A 70 7.83 2.91 1.86
CA GLY A 70 6.82 3.91 1.51
C GLY A 70 5.43 3.29 1.31
N TYR A 71 5.35 2.18 0.56
CA TYR A 71 4.09 1.44 0.37
C TYR A 71 3.51 0.93 1.70
N ARG A 72 4.32 0.30 2.57
CA ARG A 72 3.87 -0.17 3.90
C ARG A 72 3.24 0.94 4.72
N ARG A 73 3.82 2.14 4.72
CA ARG A 73 3.26 3.29 5.45
C ARG A 73 1.86 3.67 4.96
N LYS A 74 1.65 3.69 3.65
CA LYS A 74 0.34 4.00 3.03
C LYS A 74 -0.70 2.93 3.31
N VAL A 75 -0.31 1.66 3.22
CA VAL A 75 -1.22 0.54 3.47
C VAL A 75 -1.64 0.51 4.94
N ARG A 76 -0.73 0.71 5.89
CA ARG A 76 -1.06 0.86 7.32
C ARG A 76 -2.02 2.03 7.60
N ALA A 77 -1.85 3.15 6.90
CA ALA A 77 -2.77 4.27 7.04
C ALA A 77 -4.18 3.90 6.53
N ASN A 78 -4.26 3.14 5.43
CA ASN A 78 -5.52 2.60 4.92
C ASN A 78 -6.18 1.63 5.91
N VAL A 79 -5.42 0.68 6.47
CA VAL A 79 -5.91 -0.26 7.50
C VAL A 79 -6.55 0.50 8.67
N ARG A 80 -5.84 1.50 9.23
CA ARG A 80 -6.37 2.32 10.33
C ARG A 80 -7.66 3.06 9.96
N ARG A 81 -7.74 3.59 8.73
CA ARG A 81 -8.90 4.36 8.25
C ARG A 81 -10.12 3.46 8.00
N LEU A 82 -9.89 2.24 7.52
CA LEU A 82 -10.91 1.26 7.22
C LEU A 82 -11.31 0.41 8.43
N GLY A 83 -10.62 0.58 9.57
CA GLY A 83 -10.92 -0.13 10.82
C GLY A 83 -10.63 -1.63 10.76
N CYS A 84 -9.64 -2.04 9.97
CA CYS A 84 -9.24 -3.45 9.80
C CYS A 84 -8.17 -3.87 10.80
#